data_AF-A0A293MDQ8-F1
#
_entry.id   AF-A0A293MDQ8-F1
#
_cell.length_a   1.000
_cell.length_b   1.000
_cell.length_c   1.000
_cell.angle_alpha   90.00
_cell.angle_beta   90.00
_cell.angle_gamma   90.00
#
_symmetry.space_group_name_H-M   'P 1'
#
loop_
_entity.id
_entity.type
_entity.pdbx_description
1 polymer ?
#
loop_
_entity_poly.entity_id
_entity_poly.type
_entity_poly.pdbx_seq_one_letter_code
_entity_poly.pdbx_strand_id
1 'polypeptide(L)' 'MSWQAYVDNQICAQVCCKVAAIAGLNDGAIWAKYEKDPSVTVTQQELKTIADTMRTNPGAFNEHGVHLGFQ' A
#
# COMPACT_ATOMS: atom_id res chain seq x y z
N MET A 1 2.17 -16.94 11.50
CA MET A 1 3.04 -15.95 10.82
C MET A 1 2.20 -14.70 10.61
N SER A 2 2.63 -13.53 11.09
CA SER A 2 1.85 -12.28 10.96
C SER A 2 2.04 -11.65 9.59
N TRP A 3 1.11 -10.81 9.15
CA TRP A 3 1.27 -10.03 7.91
C TRP A 3 2.51 -9.13 7.95
N GLN A 4 2.87 -8.59 9.11
CA GLN A 4 4.08 -7.78 9.27
C GLN A 4 5.34 -8.59 8.99
N ALA A 5 5.44 -9.80 9.55
CA ALA A 5 6.58 -10.68 9.28
C ALA A 5 6.69 -11.07 7.79
N TYR A 6 5.59 -11.06 7.05
CA TYR A 6 5.61 -11.28 5.61
C TYR A 6 6.18 -10.08 4.85
N VAL A 7 5.72 -8.86 5.17
CA VAL A 7 6.28 -7.62 4.59
C VAL A 7 7.78 -7.54 4.84
N ASP A 8 8.21 -7.77 6.08
CA ASP A 8 9.62 -7.61 6.46
C ASP A 8 10.50 -8.70 5.82
N ASN A 9 10.11 -9.98 5.91
CA ASN A 9 10.99 -11.10 5.57
C ASN A 9 10.80 -11.69 4.17
N GLN A 10 9.67 -11.41 3.51
CA GLN A 10 9.37 -11.98 2.18
C GLN A 10 9.38 -10.91 1.09
N ILE A 11 8.97 -9.67 1.42
CA ILE A 11 8.98 -8.57 0.46
C ILE A 11 10.28 -7.78 0.62
N CYS A 12 10.46 -7.11 1.75
CA CYS A 12 11.56 -6.14 1.94
C CYS A 12 12.93 -6.78 2.19
N ALA A 13 12.98 -8.08 2.49
CA ALA A 13 14.22 -8.83 2.47
C ALA A 13 14.69 -9.18 1.04
N GLN A 14 13.78 -9.23 0.07
CA GLN A 14 14.11 -9.60 -1.32
C GLN A 14 14.34 -8.37 -2.22
N VAL A 15 13.79 -7.21 -1.85
CA VAL A 15 13.94 -5.95 -2.58
C VAL A 15 14.20 -4.79 -1.64
N CYS A 16 14.93 -3.76 -2.09
CA CYS A 16 15.14 -2.55 -1.30
C CYS A 16 13.85 -1.70 -1.22
N CYS A 17 12.97 -2.03 -0.27
CA CYS A 17 11.75 -1.26 -0.01
C CYS A 17 12.06 0.18 0.42
N LYS A 18 11.31 1.12 -0.15
CA LYS A 18 11.09 2.45 0.46
C LYS A 18 9.78 2.48 1.23
N VAL A 19 8.74 1.93 0.63
CA VAL A 19 7.40 1.74 1.20
C VAL A 19 6.85 0.39 0.74
N ALA A 20 6.16 -0.32 1.62
CA ALA A 20 5.36 -1.48 1.30
C ALA A 20 4.14 -1.54 2.23
N ALA A 21 2.99 -2.02 1.75
CA ALA A 21 1.81 -2.19 2.58
C ALA A 21 0.98 -3.40 2.11
N ILE A 22 0.33 -4.06 3.06
CA ILE A 22 -0.71 -5.06 2.81
C ILE A 22 -2.01 -4.50 3.36
N ALA A 23 -3.01 -4.37 2.49
CA ALA A 23 -4.28 -3.76 2.78
C ALA A 23 -5.44 -4.74 2.61
N GLY A 24 -6.46 -4.62 3.45
CA GLY A 24 -7.75 -5.25 3.25
C GLY A 24 -8.41 -4.73 1.97
N LEU A 25 -8.88 -5.64 1.11
CA LEU A 25 -9.43 -5.29 -0.20
C LEU A 25 -10.69 -4.41 -0.11
N ASN A 26 -11.51 -4.56 0.93
CA ASN A 26 -12.83 -3.91 1.01
C ASN A 26 -12.80 -2.52 1.68
N ASP A 27 -11.92 -2.34 2.66
CA ASP A 27 -11.89 -1.18 3.55
C ASP A 27 -10.53 -0.47 3.58
N GLY A 28 -9.53 -0.99 2.85
CA GLY A 28 -8.16 -0.49 2.87
C GLY A 28 -7.44 -0.71 4.20
N ALA A 29 -7.97 -1.54 5.10
CA ALA A 29 -7.42 -1.72 6.43
C ALA A 29 -5.96 -2.18 6.37
N ILE A 30 -5.06 -1.47 7.04
CA ILE A 30 -3.63 -1.78 7.02
C ILE A 30 -3.38 -3.01 7.89
N TRP A 31 -3.06 -4.14 7.26
CA TRP A 31 -2.69 -5.37 7.96
C TRP A 31 -1.20 -5.43 8.26
N ALA A 32 -0.38 -4.80 7.42
CA ALA A 32 1.05 -4.63 7.60
C ALA A 32 1.56 -3.48 6.76
N LYS A 33 2.63 -2.83 7.19
CA LYS A 33 3.33 -1.83 6.38
C LYS A 33 4.81 -1.73 6.73
N TYR A 34 5.57 -1.20 5.80
CA TYR A 34 6.95 -0.81 5.96
C TYR A 34 7.12 0.57 5.35
N GLU A 35 7.72 1.49 6.10
CA GLU A 35 8.00 2.86 5.70
C GLU A 35 9.44 3.15 6.11
N LYS A 36 10.33 3.33 5.14
CA LYS A 36 11.75 3.61 5.42
C LYS A 36 11.96 5.03 5.91
N ASP A 37 11.20 5.97 5.33
CA ASP A 37 11.27 7.39 5.66
C ASP A 37 10.05 7.76 6.52
N PRO A 38 10.23 8.31 7.73
CA PRO A 38 9.14 8.70 8.60
C PRO A 38 8.27 9.85 8.06
N SER A 39 8.74 10.58 7.04
CA SER A 39 7.93 11.60 6.34
C SER A 39 6.91 11.00 5.37
N VAL A 40 7.06 9.72 5.02
CA VAL A 40 6.15 9.02 4.12
C VAL A 40 5.23 8.14 4.95
N THR A 41 3.95 8.52 5.03
CA THR A 41 2.94 7.77 5.79
C THR A 41 1.85 7.28 4.87
N VAL A 42 1.76 5.96 4.71
CA VAL A 42 0.64 5.30 4.05
C VAL A 42 -0.58 5.31 4.96
N THR A 43 -1.69 5.79 4.42
CA THR A 43 -2.97 5.87 5.12
C THR A 43 -3.95 4.82 4.62
N GLN A 44 -4.88 4.42 5.48
CA GLN A 44 -5.99 3.53 5.10
C GLN A 44 -6.83 4.13 3.98
N GLN A 45 -7.02 5.46 3.97
CA GLN A 45 -7.84 6.13 2.96
C GLN A 45 -7.22 6.01 1.56
N GLU A 46 -5.90 6.19 1.43
CA GLU A 46 -5.20 6.00 0.14
C GLU A 46 -5.36 4.56 -0.36
N LEU A 47 -5.12 3.58 0.52
CA LEU A 47 -5.25 2.16 0.17
C LEU A 47 -6.69 1.79 -0.21
N LYS A 48 -7.68 2.37 0.48
CA LYS A 48 -9.09 2.21 0.12
C LYS A 48 -9.38 2.79 -1.26
N THR A 49 -8.91 4.00 -1.55
CA THR A 49 -9.06 4.62 -2.87
C THR A 49 -8.46 3.73 -3.95
N ILE A 50 -7.24 3.21 -3.75
CA ILE A 50 -6.58 2.29 -4.69
C ILE A 50 -7.44 1.02 -4.90
N ALA A 51 -7.89 0.40 -3.82
CA ALA A 51 -8.70 -0.82 -3.90
C ALA A 51 -10.05 -0.60 -4.61
N ASP A 52 -10.70 0.53 -4.35
CA ASP A 52 -11.97 0.89 -4.97
C ASP A 52 -11.79 1.24 -6.45
N THR A 53 -10.75 2.00 -6.81
CA THR A 53 -10.43 2.29 -8.21
C THR A 53 -10.12 1.01 -8.99
N MET A 54 -9.31 0.11 -8.44
CA MET A 54 -8.98 -1.16 -9.10
C MET A 54 -10.22 -2.06 -9.29
N ARG A 55 -11.23 -1.96 -8.43
CA ARG A 55 -12.47 -2.74 -8.57
C ARG A 55 -13.45 -2.13 -9.56
N THR A 56 -13.56 -0.80 -9.57
CA THR A 56 -14.66 -0.09 -10.24
C THR A 56 -14.24 0.53 -11.57
N ASN A 57 -13.03 1.08 -11.66
CA ASN A 57 -12.49 1.69 -12.87
C ASN A 57 -10.94 1.75 -12.83
N PRO A 58 -10.24 0.63 -13.11
CA PRO A 58 -8.78 0.62 -13.19
C PRO A 58 -8.19 1.63 -14.18
N GLY A 59 -8.96 2.00 -15.22
CA GLY A 59 -8.54 2.96 -16.24
C GLY A 59 -8.23 4.34 -15.68
N ALA A 60 -8.86 4.73 -14.56
CA ALA A 60 -8.62 6.01 -13.90
C ALA A 60 -7.17 6.20 -13.44
N PHE A 61 -6.41 5.11 -13.20
CA PHE A 61 -5.00 5.21 -12.87
C PHE A 61 -4.14 5.74 -14.03
N ASN A 62 -4.59 5.62 -15.27
CA ASN A 62 -3.87 6.20 -16.42
C ASN A 62 -4.00 7.73 -16.47
N GLU A 63 -5.07 8.27 -15.90
CA GLU A 63 -5.38 9.71 -15.94
C GLU A 63 -4.87 10.44 -14.70
N HIS A 64 -5.00 9.81 -13.52
CA HIS A 64 -4.70 10.43 -12.23
C HIS A 64 -3.47 9.85 -11.55
N GLY A 65 -2.96 8.69 -12.00
CA GLY A 65 -1.88 7.98 -11.33
C GLY A 65 -2.34 7.24 -10.07
N VAL A 66 -1.37 6.65 -9.37
CA VAL A 66 -1.56 5.96 -8.08
C VAL A 66 -0.90 6.80 -7.01
N HIS A 67 -1.69 7.26 -6.04
CA HIS A 67 -1.21 8.07 -4.92
C HIS A 67 -1.00 7.21 -3.68
N LEU A 68 0.21 7.25 -3.12
CA LEU A 68 0.55 6.46 -1.94
C LEU A 68 1.61 7.19 -1.10
N GLY A 69 1.30 7.43 0.16
CA GLY A 69 2.24 8.08 1.09
C GLY A 69 2.35 9.59 0.88
N PHE A 70 1.24 10.24 0.52
CA PHE A 70 1.15 11.65 0.15
C PHE A 70 2.04 12.04 -1.07
N GLN A 71 2.16 11.13 -2.03
CA GLN A 71 2.88 11.33 -3.31
C GLN A 71 1.96 11.18 -4.52
#